data_AF-A0A1B2HPG7-F1
#
_entry.id   AF-A0A1B2HPG7-F1
#
_cell.length_a   1.000
_cell.length_b   1.000
_cell.length_c   1.000
_cell.angle_alpha   90.00
_cell.angle_beta   90.00
_cell.angle_gamma   90.00
#
_symmetry.space_group_name_H-M   'P 1'
#
loop_
_entity.id
_entity.type
_entity.pdbx_description
1 polymer ?
#
loop_
_entity_poly.entity_id
_entity_poly.type
_entity_poly.pdbx_seq_one_letter_code
_entity_poly.pdbx_strand_id
1 'polypeptide(L)'
;MGVPTAGPILPGPPIARDEVIGRAKSWLRPSVSFSTDRRFENEHGRYRTDSSGFVCMALAAPEMSTEELTSICSLVPRAELLAGDLLICAYYANTTRHAVIFERWTDRFRHAYLGMEQVHGIGTVRRTVPYPYEREQDSFLPRRYPMIQD
;
A
#
# COMPACT_ATOMS: atom_id res chain seq x y z
N MET A 1 20.80 4.96 -26.97
CA MET A 1 20.55 5.44 -25.59
C MET A 1 19.98 4.27 -24.82
N GLY A 2 20.80 3.53 -24.07
CA GLY A 2 20.33 2.42 -23.25
C GLY A 2 19.58 2.97 -22.05
N VAL A 3 18.35 2.51 -21.84
CA VAL A 3 17.65 2.72 -20.56
C VAL A 3 18.53 2.09 -19.48
N PRO A 4 18.93 2.81 -18.42
CA PRO A 4 19.62 2.17 -17.31
C PRO A 4 18.70 1.09 -16.75
N THR A 5 19.10 -0.18 -16.87
CA THR A 5 18.45 -1.28 -16.17
C THR A 5 18.61 -0.99 -14.69
N ALA A 6 17.52 -0.60 -14.02
CA ALA A 6 17.53 -0.45 -12.57
C ALA A 6 18.08 -1.75 -11.97
N GLY A 7 19.07 -1.64 -11.08
CA GLY A 7 19.55 -2.79 -10.32
C GLY A 7 18.40 -3.44 -9.53
N PRO A 8 18.60 -4.66 -9.00
CA PRO A 8 17.55 -5.32 -8.23
C PRO A 8 17.06 -4.41 -7.11
N ILE A 9 15.75 -4.16 -7.07
CA ILE A 9 15.12 -3.43 -5.96
C ILE A 9 15.24 -4.31 -4.74
N LEU A 10 16.15 -3.94 -3.84
CA LEU A 10 16.33 -4.67 -2.59
C LEU A 10 15.16 -4.35 -1.66
N PRO A 11 14.54 -5.37 -1.03
CA PRO A 11 13.57 -5.12 0.01
C PRO A 11 14.24 -4.37 1.18
N GLY A 12 13.46 -3.54 1.89
CA GLY A 12 13.86 -2.89 3.12
C GLY A 12 14.13 -3.89 4.25
N PRO A 13 14.46 -3.41 5.46
CA PRO A 13 14.68 -4.29 6.61
C PRO A 13 13.38 -5.06 6.98
N PRO A 14 13.51 -6.16 7.73
CA PRO A 14 12.37 -6.77 8.42
C PRO A 14 11.56 -5.75 9.20
N ILE A 15 10.23 -5.90 9.19
CA ILE A 15 9.31 -4.98 9.86
C ILE A 15 8.18 -5.78 10.53
N ALA A 16 7.80 -5.38 11.75
CA ALA A 16 6.69 -6.00 12.46
C ALA A 16 5.34 -5.54 11.91
N ARG A 17 4.33 -6.40 11.99
CA ARG A 17 2.99 -6.11 11.45
C ARG A 17 2.30 -4.90 12.09
N ASP A 18 2.42 -4.78 13.41
CA ASP A 18 1.91 -3.64 14.17
C ASP A 18 2.65 -2.35 13.82
N GLU A 19 3.96 -2.44 13.54
CA GLU A 19 4.75 -1.32 13.06
C GLU A 19 4.26 -0.84 11.69
N VAL A 20 3.95 -1.73 10.74
CA VAL A 20 3.37 -1.33 9.43
C VAL A 20 2.09 -0.51 9.62
N ILE A 21 1.20 -0.97 10.50
CA ILE A 21 -0.05 -0.27 10.82
C ILE A 21 0.21 1.05 11.55
N GLY A 22 1.18 1.10 12.46
CA GLY A 22 1.60 2.32 13.16
C GLY A 22 2.13 3.38 12.20
N ARG A 23 3.06 2.99 11.31
CA ARG A 23 3.62 3.84 10.26
C ARG A 23 2.51 4.36 9.34
N ALA A 24 1.61 3.50 8.88
CA ALA A 24 0.45 3.91 8.07
C ALA A 24 -0.44 4.95 8.78
N LYS A 25 -0.68 4.78 10.09
CA LYS A 25 -1.48 5.71 10.89
C LYS A 25 -0.82 7.07 11.08
N SER A 26 0.51 7.17 11.02
CA SER A 26 1.25 8.43 11.18
C SER A 26 0.85 9.51 10.15
N TRP A 27 0.33 9.10 8.99
CA TRP A 27 -0.11 10.02 7.92
C TRP A 27 -1.57 10.44 8.02
N LEU A 28 -2.33 9.98 9.03
CA LEU A 28 -3.76 10.29 9.17
C LEU A 28 -4.04 11.57 9.96
N ARG A 29 -3.11 12.02 10.80
CA ARG A 29 -3.34 13.13 11.76
C ARG A 29 -2.10 14.04 11.91
N PRO A 30 -2.03 15.16 11.16
CA PRO A 30 -2.97 15.57 10.11
C PRO A 30 -2.90 14.64 8.89
N SER A 31 -3.97 14.60 8.10
CA SER A 31 -3.99 13.84 6.85
C SER A 31 -2.98 14.41 5.86
N VAL A 32 -2.03 13.60 5.42
CA VAL A 32 -1.06 13.99 4.39
C VAL A 32 -1.77 14.11 3.04
N SER A 33 -1.62 15.28 2.40
CA SER A 33 -2.27 15.56 1.11
C SER A 33 -1.64 14.75 -0.02
N PHE A 34 -2.48 14.23 -0.92
CA PHE A 34 -2.04 13.48 -2.08
C PHE A 34 -1.26 14.35 -3.06
N SER A 35 -0.12 13.87 -3.54
CA SER A 35 0.63 14.43 -4.66
C SER A 35 1.63 13.42 -5.20
N THR A 36 1.75 13.33 -6.53
CA THR A 36 2.75 12.52 -7.23
C THR A 36 4.15 13.13 -7.25
N ASP A 37 4.26 14.44 -7.02
CA ASP A 37 5.52 15.19 -7.16
C ASP A 37 6.12 15.59 -5.81
N ARG A 38 5.29 15.64 -4.76
CA ARG A 38 5.73 16.03 -3.42
C ARG A 38 6.14 14.83 -2.60
N ARG A 39 7.02 15.10 -1.64
CA ARG A 39 7.40 14.17 -0.60
C ARG A 39 7.06 14.75 0.75
N PHE A 40 6.57 13.89 1.64
CA PHE A 40 6.34 14.20 3.04
C PHE A 40 7.43 13.56 3.88
N GLU A 41 7.90 14.28 4.90
CA GLU A 41 8.96 13.85 5.80
C GLU A 41 8.40 13.76 7.22
N ASN A 42 8.65 12.64 7.88
CA ASN A 42 8.33 12.39 9.27
C ASN A 42 9.41 11.51 9.92
N GLU A 43 9.15 11.02 11.14
CA GLU A 43 10.06 10.14 11.88
C GLU A 43 10.41 8.82 11.17
N HIS A 44 9.65 8.43 10.13
CA HIS A 44 9.86 7.22 9.36
C HIS A 44 10.67 7.44 8.08
N GLY A 45 10.97 8.70 7.73
CA GLY A 45 11.73 9.08 6.54
C GLY A 45 10.96 10.02 5.62
N ARG A 46 11.44 10.14 4.38
CA ARG A 46 10.90 11.06 3.37
C ARG A 46 10.42 10.31 2.13
N TYR A 47 9.12 10.36 1.84
CA TYR A 47 8.46 9.54 0.82
C TYR A 47 7.48 10.33 -0.03
N ARG A 48 7.27 9.92 -1.29
CA ARG A 48 6.21 10.44 -2.16
C ARG A 48 4.84 10.31 -1.51
N THR A 49 4.01 11.33 -1.68
CA THR A 49 2.64 11.40 -1.15
C THR A 49 1.61 10.83 -2.13
N ASP A 50 1.95 9.75 -2.81
CA ASP A 50 1.04 8.98 -3.67
C ASP A 50 0.73 7.62 -3.03
N SER A 51 -0.10 6.80 -3.68
CA SER A 51 -0.49 5.48 -3.16
C SER A 51 0.71 4.57 -2.91
N SER A 52 1.65 4.52 -3.87
CA SER A 52 2.86 3.70 -3.77
C SER A 52 3.84 4.20 -2.70
N GLY A 53 4.06 5.51 -2.61
CA GLY A 53 4.96 6.11 -1.63
C GLY A 53 4.44 5.99 -0.20
N PHE A 54 3.12 6.08 -0.01
CA PHE A 54 2.48 5.77 1.26
C PHE A 54 2.68 4.31 1.70
N VAL A 55 2.51 3.37 0.78
CA VAL A 55 2.76 1.94 1.06
C VAL A 55 4.24 1.70 1.36
N CYS A 56 5.17 2.27 0.59
CA CYS A 56 6.61 2.17 0.87
C CYS A 56 6.97 2.71 2.26
N MET A 57 6.40 3.85 2.65
CA MET A 57 6.59 4.45 3.97
C MET A 57 6.11 3.50 5.08
N ALA A 58 4.93 2.91 4.90
CA ALA A 58 4.37 1.98 5.87
C ALA A 58 5.18 0.67 5.98
N LEU A 59 5.79 0.21 4.88
CA LEU A 59 6.58 -1.02 4.84
C LEU A 59 8.05 -0.84 5.21
N ALA A 60 8.50 0.39 5.50
CA ALA A 60 9.92 0.74 5.60
C ALA A 60 10.74 0.35 4.36
N ALA A 61 10.10 0.31 3.19
CA ALA A 61 10.72 -0.10 1.94
C ALA A 61 11.28 1.13 1.19
N PRO A 62 12.25 0.94 0.28
CA PRO A 62 12.62 1.98 -0.68
C PRO A 62 11.41 2.49 -1.46
N GLU A 63 11.44 3.75 -1.89
CA GLU A 63 10.37 4.33 -2.70
C GLU A 63 10.33 3.65 -4.09
N MET A 64 9.18 3.11 -4.46
CA MET A 64 8.98 2.41 -5.74
C MET A 64 7.59 2.70 -6.31
N SER A 65 7.32 2.28 -7.53
CA SER A 65 6.03 2.36 -8.20
C SER A 65 5.07 1.25 -7.74
N THR A 66 3.79 1.41 -8.04
CA THR A 66 2.77 0.38 -7.78
C THR A 66 3.08 -0.93 -8.51
N GLU A 67 3.73 -0.87 -9.67
CA GLU A 67 4.13 -2.03 -10.46
C GLU A 67 5.27 -2.77 -9.77
N GLU A 68 6.30 -2.05 -9.34
CA GLU A 68 7.45 -2.63 -8.64
C GLU A 68 7.03 -3.29 -7.32
N LEU A 69 6.04 -2.72 -6.61
CA LEU A 69 5.44 -3.37 -5.44
C LEU A 69 4.90 -4.76 -5.77
N THR A 70 4.31 -4.96 -6.95
CA THR A 70 3.82 -6.29 -7.37
C THR A 70 4.93 -7.31 -7.64
N SER A 71 6.14 -6.86 -7.96
CA SER A 71 7.29 -7.73 -8.20
C SER A 71 7.94 -8.21 -6.91
N ILE A 72 7.82 -7.46 -5.81
CA ILE A 72 8.44 -7.82 -4.53
C ILE A 72 7.44 -8.37 -3.51
N CYS A 73 6.14 -8.17 -3.70
CA CYS A 73 5.11 -8.72 -2.81
C CYS A 73 4.50 -10.00 -3.40
N SER A 74 4.39 -11.04 -2.58
CA SER A 74 3.77 -12.31 -2.96
C SER A 74 2.24 -12.23 -2.87
N LEU A 75 1.53 -13.03 -3.69
CA LEU A 75 0.07 -13.13 -3.59
C LEU A 75 -0.34 -13.81 -2.29
N VAL A 76 -1.45 -13.35 -1.71
CA VAL A 76 -2.04 -13.93 -0.50
C VAL A 76 -3.48 -14.35 -0.76
N PRO A 77 -3.91 -15.54 -0.31
CA PRO A 77 -5.32 -15.90 -0.34
C PRO A 77 -6.16 -14.93 0.48
N ARG A 78 -7.35 -14.53 -0.01
CA ARG A 78 -8.29 -13.66 0.73
C ARG A 78 -8.50 -14.09 2.18
N ALA A 79 -8.60 -15.40 2.43
CA ALA A 79 -8.84 -15.96 3.75
C ALA A 79 -7.68 -15.74 4.73
N GLU A 80 -6.48 -15.48 4.22
CA GLU A 80 -5.22 -15.32 4.95
C GLU A 80 -4.77 -13.87 5.03
N LEU A 81 -5.59 -12.91 4.58
CA LEU A 81 -5.30 -11.49 4.74
C LEU A 81 -5.21 -11.12 6.23
N LEU A 82 -4.09 -10.48 6.57
CA LEU A 82 -3.74 -10.00 7.89
C LEU A 82 -3.42 -8.50 7.83
N ALA A 83 -3.50 -7.82 8.97
CA ALA A 83 -3.17 -6.39 9.08
C ALA A 83 -1.80 -6.08 8.44
N GLY A 84 -1.63 -4.99 7.70
CA GLY A 84 -0.37 -4.67 7.01
C GLY A 84 -0.16 -5.36 5.66
N ASP A 85 -0.98 -6.35 5.31
CA ASP A 85 -1.04 -6.84 3.93
C ASP A 85 -1.64 -5.76 2.99
N LEU A 86 -1.49 -5.96 1.69
CA LEU A 86 -1.79 -4.97 0.67
C LEU A 86 -2.87 -5.46 -0.28
N LEU A 87 -3.70 -4.55 -0.77
CA LEU A 87 -4.54 -4.75 -1.95
C LEU A 87 -3.99 -3.85 -3.05
N ILE A 88 -3.46 -4.44 -4.12
CA ILE A 88 -2.77 -3.70 -5.20
C ILE A 88 -3.48 -3.88 -6.54
N CYS A 89 -3.84 -2.78 -7.17
CA CYS A 89 -4.25 -2.68 -8.57
C CYS A 89 -3.13 -2.02 -9.38
N ALA A 90 -2.34 -2.83 -10.09
CA ALA A 90 -1.20 -2.35 -10.89
C ALA A 90 -1.50 -2.21 -12.39
N TYR A 91 -2.49 -2.94 -12.90
CA TYR A 91 -2.78 -2.98 -14.33
C TYR A 91 -4.28 -3.06 -14.56
N TYR A 92 -4.88 -1.97 -15.02
CA TYR A 92 -6.17 -2.02 -15.70
C TYR A 92 -6.28 -0.90 -16.72
N ALA A 93 -6.74 -1.24 -17.92
CA ALA A 93 -6.56 -0.49 -19.16
C ALA A 93 -7.03 0.98 -19.10
N ASN A 94 -7.89 1.33 -18.15
CA ASN A 94 -8.61 2.60 -18.12
C ASN A 94 -8.54 3.30 -16.75
N THR A 95 -7.79 2.77 -15.77
CA THR A 95 -7.92 3.18 -14.36
C THR A 95 -6.57 3.42 -13.68
N THR A 96 -6.64 4.15 -12.57
CA THR A 96 -5.46 4.64 -11.84
C THR A 96 -4.87 3.51 -11.02
N ARG A 97 -3.57 3.25 -11.20
CA ARG A 97 -2.77 2.37 -10.36
C ARG A 97 -2.94 2.73 -8.89
N HIS A 98 -3.29 1.76 -8.05
CA HIS A 98 -3.66 2.05 -6.67
C HIS A 98 -3.26 0.94 -5.70
N ALA A 99 -3.01 1.34 -4.45
CA ALA A 99 -2.60 0.43 -3.39
C ALA A 99 -3.26 0.84 -2.07
N VAL A 100 -3.73 -0.16 -1.33
CA VAL A 100 -4.40 0.00 -0.04
C VAL A 100 -3.74 -0.94 0.98
N ILE A 101 -3.50 -0.44 2.19
CA ILE A 101 -3.03 -1.24 3.32
C ILE A 101 -4.25 -1.79 4.05
N PHE A 102 -4.35 -3.11 4.13
CA PHE A 102 -5.40 -3.81 4.88
C PHE A 102 -5.14 -3.71 6.39
N GLU A 103 -6.13 -3.31 7.18
CA GLU A 103 -6.02 -3.34 8.65
C GLU A 103 -6.78 -4.53 9.23
N ARG A 104 -8.05 -4.71 8.84
CA ARG A 104 -8.89 -5.82 9.32
C ARG A 104 -10.17 -5.97 8.50
N TRP A 105 -10.78 -7.14 8.54
CA TRP A 105 -12.15 -7.34 8.07
C TRP A 105 -13.15 -6.57 8.97
N THR A 106 -14.23 -6.07 8.36
CA THR A 106 -15.33 -5.44 9.11
C THR A 106 -16.36 -6.43 9.61
N ASP A 107 -16.44 -7.60 8.98
CA ASP A 107 -17.39 -8.66 9.30
C ASP A 107 -16.79 -10.05 9.01
N ARG A 108 -17.40 -11.10 9.58
CA ARG A 108 -16.92 -12.48 9.45
C ARG A 108 -17.02 -13.05 8.03
N PHE A 109 -17.90 -12.49 7.20
CA PHE A 109 -18.09 -12.89 5.80
C PHE A 109 -17.12 -12.16 4.86
N ARG A 110 -16.31 -11.24 5.41
CA ARG A 110 -15.22 -10.55 4.73
C ARG A 110 -15.72 -9.71 3.54
N HIS A 111 -16.92 -9.13 3.63
CA HIS A 111 -17.49 -8.33 2.54
C HIS A 111 -16.84 -6.95 2.41
N ALA A 112 -16.35 -6.40 3.51
CA ALA A 112 -15.58 -5.17 3.52
C ALA A 112 -14.44 -5.25 4.54
N TYR A 113 -13.46 -4.37 4.36
CA TYR A 113 -12.31 -4.25 5.24
C TYR A 113 -12.07 -2.79 5.60
N LEU A 114 -11.43 -2.58 6.74
CA LEU A 114 -10.87 -1.30 7.12
C LEU A 114 -9.50 -1.18 6.44
N GLY A 115 -9.35 -0.19 5.58
CA GLY A 115 -8.14 0.06 4.81
C GLY A 115 -7.59 1.47 5.02
N MET A 116 -6.30 1.64 4.76
CA MET A 116 -5.62 2.93 4.72
C MET A 116 -4.98 3.14 3.35
N GLU A 117 -5.13 4.34 2.80
CA GLU A 117 -4.72 4.65 1.43
C GLU A 117 -4.53 6.16 1.23
N GLN A 118 -3.74 6.51 0.20
CA GLN A 118 -3.62 7.87 -0.31
C GLN A 118 -4.59 8.06 -1.48
N VAL A 119 -5.64 8.87 -1.30
CA VAL A 119 -6.67 9.09 -2.34
C VAL A 119 -6.45 10.43 -3.02
N HIS A 120 -6.43 10.42 -4.37
CA HIS A 120 -6.31 11.62 -5.18
C HIS A 120 -7.37 12.66 -4.80
N GLY A 121 -6.94 13.91 -4.55
CA GLY A 121 -7.83 15.02 -4.20
C GLY A 121 -8.34 15.02 -2.75
N ILE A 122 -8.03 13.98 -1.95
CA ILE A 122 -8.45 13.89 -0.55
C ILE A 122 -7.25 13.87 0.39
N GLY A 123 -6.24 13.04 0.11
CA GLY A 123 -5.14 12.77 1.03
C GLY A 123 -5.28 11.41 1.72
N THR A 124 -4.61 11.25 2.85
CA THR A 124 -4.51 9.96 3.55
C THR A 124 -5.79 9.73 4.31
N VAL A 125 -6.45 8.61 4.03
CA VAL A 125 -7.71 8.23 4.66
C VAL A 125 -7.60 6.85 5.26
N ARG A 126 -8.40 6.64 6.31
CA ARG A 126 -8.70 5.33 6.88
C ARG A 126 -10.20 5.13 6.78
N ARG A 127 -10.64 4.18 5.97
CA ARG A 127 -12.07 3.99 5.68
C ARG A 127 -12.42 2.53 5.45
N THR A 128 -13.72 2.24 5.55
CA THR A 128 -14.26 0.95 5.14
C THR A 128 -14.30 0.89 3.62
N VAL A 129 -13.74 -0.19 3.05
CA VAL A 129 -13.64 -0.44 1.63
C VAL A 129 -14.31 -1.79 1.33
N PRO A 130 -15.29 -1.86 0.42
CA PRO A 130 -15.85 -3.12 -0.04
C PRO A 130 -14.78 -3.98 -0.69
N TYR A 131 -14.78 -5.28 -0.42
CA TYR A 131 -13.75 -6.16 -0.90
C TYR A 131 -14.05 -6.70 -2.31
N PRO A 132 -13.04 -6.74 -3.21
CA PRO A 132 -11.68 -6.21 -3.01
C PRO A 132 -11.59 -4.68 -3.18
N TYR A 133 -12.43 -4.12 -4.04
CA TYR A 133 -12.76 -2.69 -4.16
C TYR A 133 -14.08 -2.57 -4.95
N GLU A 134 -14.93 -1.56 -4.72
CA GLU A 134 -16.26 -1.48 -5.39
C GLU A 134 -16.17 -1.45 -6.92
N ARG A 135 -15.17 -0.72 -7.44
CA ARG A 135 -14.84 -0.67 -8.86
C ARG A 135 -13.62 -1.56 -9.09
N GLU A 136 -13.63 -2.31 -10.18
CA GLU A 136 -12.48 -3.11 -10.65
C GLU A 136 -12.12 -4.28 -9.71
N GLN A 137 -13.14 -5.06 -9.31
CA GLN A 137 -13.00 -6.17 -8.36
C GLN A 137 -11.87 -7.15 -8.72
N ASP A 138 -11.71 -7.51 -9.99
CA ASP A 138 -10.68 -8.49 -10.37
C ASP A 138 -9.25 -7.90 -10.46
N SER A 139 -9.08 -6.59 -10.27
CA SER A 139 -7.80 -5.91 -10.45
C SER A 139 -7.05 -5.67 -9.14
N PHE A 140 -7.75 -5.64 -8.00
CA PHE A 140 -7.13 -5.52 -6.68
C PHE A 140 -6.76 -6.88 -6.10
N LEU A 141 -5.48 -7.25 -6.26
CA LEU A 141 -4.97 -8.53 -5.79
C LEU A 141 -4.38 -8.41 -4.38
N PRO A 142 -4.75 -9.29 -3.44
CA PRO A 142 -4.14 -9.33 -2.11
C PRO A 142 -2.69 -9.79 -2.19
N ARG A 143 -1.81 -9.05 -1.53
CA ARG A 143 -0.38 -9.27 -1.54
C ARG A 143 0.24 -9.04 -0.17
N ARG A 144 1.32 -9.74 0.13
CA ARG A 144 2.10 -9.56 1.36
C ARG A 144 3.54 -9.23 1.03
N TYR A 145 4.06 -8.25 1.73
CA TYR A 145 5.46 -7.89 1.65
C TYR A 145 6.30 -8.92 2.43
N PRO A 146 7.31 -9.56 1.81
CA PRO A 146 8.03 -10.69 2.41
C PRO A 146 8.85 -10.31 3.66
N MET A 147 9.10 -9.03 3.90
CA MET A 147 9.83 -8.58 5.09
C MET A 147 8.92 -8.36 6.31
N ILE A 148 7.59 -8.50 6.16
CA ILE A 148 6.67 -8.46 7.31
C ILE A 148 6.88 -9.70 8.16
N GLN A 149 7.18 -9.49 9.44
CA GLN A 149 7.33 -10.52 10.46
C GLN A 149 6.25 -10.37 11.53
N ASP A 150 5.88 -11.49 12.15
CA ASP A 150 4.93 -11.57 13.26
C ASP A 150 5.66 -11.71 14.60
#